data_AF-A0A0C3BSE0-F1
#
_entry.id   AF-A0A0C3BSE0-F1
#
_cell.length_a   1.000
_cell.length_b   1.000
_cell.length_c   1.000
_cell.angle_alpha   90.00
_cell.angle_beta   90.00
_cell.angle_gamma   90.00
#
_symmetry.space_group_name_H-M   'P 1'
#
loop_
_entity.id
_entity.type
_entity.pdbx_description
1 polymer ?
#
loop_
_entity_poly.entity_id
_entity_poly.type
_entity_poly.pdbx_seq_one_letter_code
_entity_poly.pdbx_strand_id
1 'polypeptide(L)'
;MVPAPSEPPTAIRRKSYALHYTQSSVAQCQPEMHEYTFNLFNTLENLCGKAPVECLALFRHPMVDVVVSSSFGYRLGAVKRWAMDIEDPLSTTINDFPKRGILRSIVPTWAWNLVCRIPNNRWRQLCDSDKILAEFVSGRVY
;
A
#
# COMPACT_ATOMS: atom_id res chain seq x y z
N MET A 1 47.91 0.25 0.58
CA MET A 1 46.67 1.05 0.64
C MET A 1 45.51 0.06 0.50
N VAL A 2 44.81 -0.23 1.59
CA VAL A 2 43.69 -1.20 1.59
C VAL A 2 42.45 -0.46 1.08
N PRO A 3 41.74 -0.95 0.05
CA PRO A 3 40.51 -0.32 -0.41
C PRO A 3 39.47 -0.38 0.71
N ALA A 4 38.80 0.74 0.97
CA ALA A 4 37.72 0.80 1.92
C ALA A 4 36.64 -0.24 1.56
N PRO A 5 36.07 -0.96 2.54
CA PRO A 5 35.02 -1.93 2.26
C PRO A 5 33.84 -1.22 1.59
N SER A 6 33.38 -1.76 0.46
CA SER A 6 32.21 -1.24 -0.24
C SER A 6 31.00 -1.29 0.69
N GLU A 7 30.30 -0.16 0.87
CA GLU A 7 29.10 -0.11 1.68
C GLU A 7 28.06 -1.14 1.18
N PRO A 8 27.36 -1.85 2.08
CA PRO A 8 26.35 -2.81 1.68
C PRO A 8 25.20 -2.10 0.95
N PRO A 9 24.56 -2.73 -0.06
CA PRO A 9 23.48 -2.12 -0.85
C PRO A 9 22.32 -1.54 0.00
N THR A 10 22.07 -2.12 1.18
CA THR A 10 21.06 -1.65 2.13
C THR A 10 21.43 -0.33 2.81
N ALA A 11 22.71 -0.09 3.10
CA ALA A 11 23.19 1.15 3.72
C ALA A 11 23.07 2.32 2.73
N ILE A 12 23.47 2.11 1.48
CA ILE A 12 23.37 3.10 0.40
C ILE A 12 21.90 3.51 0.20
N ARG A 13 20.97 2.54 0.10
CA ARG A 13 19.53 2.82 -0.03
C ARG A 13 18.97 3.58 1.18
N ARG A 14 19.31 3.16 2.41
CA ARG A 14 18.83 3.87 3.61
C ARG A 14 19.27 5.33 3.61
N LYS A 15 20.55 5.57 3.26
CA LYS A 15 21.11 6.92 3.19
C LYS A 15 20.43 7.77 2.13
N SER A 16 20.11 7.21 0.96
CA SER A 16 19.40 7.96 -0.09
C SER A 16 17.98 8.35 0.34
N TYR A 17 17.29 7.49 1.10
CA TYR A 17 15.93 7.81 1.57
C TYR A 17 15.89 8.66 2.86
N ALA A 18 16.98 8.74 3.62
CA ALA A 18 16.99 9.36 4.95
C ALA A 18 16.49 10.82 4.95
N LEU A 19 16.80 11.58 3.90
CA LEU A 19 16.38 12.99 3.79
C LEU A 19 14.85 13.13 3.74
N HIS A 20 14.14 12.17 3.17
CA HIS A 20 12.67 12.17 3.12
C HIS A 20 12.01 11.94 4.49
N TYR A 21 12.77 11.43 5.47
CA TYR A 21 12.28 11.15 6.83
C TYR A 21 12.74 12.19 7.86
N THR A 22 13.33 13.31 7.43
CA THR A 22 13.60 14.43 8.34
C THR A 22 12.28 15.02 8.88
N GLN A 23 12.29 15.59 10.08
CA GLN A 23 11.09 16.16 10.69
C GLN A 23 10.44 17.23 9.78
N SER A 24 11.24 18.04 9.10
CA SER A 24 10.77 19.04 8.14
C SER A 24 10.07 18.40 6.95
N SER A 25 10.63 17.32 6.36
CA SER A 25 9.99 16.58 5.27
C SER A 25 8.70 15.88 5.70
N VAL A 26 8.68 15.29 6.90
CA VAL A 26 7.47 14.64 7.44
C VAL A 26 6.38 15.67 7.72
N ALA A 27 6.74 16.85 8.25
CA ALA A 27 5.79 17.93 8.51
C ALA A 27 5.08 18.43 7.24
N GLN A 28 5.71 18.31 6.07
CA GLN A 28 5.07 18.66 4.79
C GLN A 28 3.90 17.75 4.45
N CYS A 29 3.84 16.52 4.98
CA CYS A 29 2.74 15.58 4.78
C CYS A 29 1.56 15.81 5.74
N GLN A 30 1.69 16.75 6.70
CA GLN A 30 0.66 16.99 7.72
C GLN A 30 -0.69 17.39 7.12
N PRO A 31 -0.77 18.25 6.09
CA PRO A 31 -2.05 18.63 5.48
C PRO A 31 -2.80 17.43 4.89
N GLU A 32 -2.11 16.56 4.15
CA GLU A 32 -2.71 15.35 3.58
C GLU A 32 -3.18 14.39 4.67
N MET A 33 -2.34 14.17 5.69
CA MET A 33 -2.69 13.31 6.83
C MET A 33 -3.92 13.83 7.56
N HIS A 34 -4.02 15.15 7.75
CA HIS A 34 -5.18 15.77 8.37
C HIS A 34 -6.44 15.62 7.49
N GLU A 35 -6.35 15.88 6.18
CA GLU A 35 -7.47 15.74 5.23
C GLU A 35 -8.04 14.32 5.23
N TYR A 36 -7.20 13.30 5.06
CA TYR A 36 -7.66 11.91 5.00
C TYR A 36 -8.18 11.40 6.35
N THR A 37 -7.60 11.87 7.46
CA THR A 37 -8.10 11.55 8.81
C THR A 37 -9.46 12.20 9.06
N PHE A 38 -9.65 13.46 8.65
CA PHE A 38 -10.94 14.14 8.76
C PHE A 38 -12.02 13.46 7.93
N ASN A 39 -11.69 13.04 6.70
CA ASN A 39 -12.59 12.25 5.85
C ASN A 39 -12.99 10.92 6.49
N LEU A 40 -12.07 10.25 7.19
CA LEU A 40 -12.34 9.04 7.94
C LEU A 40 -13.35 9.28 9.07
N PHE A 41 -13.12 10.33 9.88
CA PHE A 41 -14.03 10.70 10.97
C PHE A 41 -15.44 11.01 10.47
N ASN A 42 -15.57 11.85 9.44
CA ASN A 42 -16.88 12.15 8.85
C ASN A 42 -17.58 10.88 8.34
N THR A 43 -16.83 9.93 7.78
CA THR A 43 -17.40 8.65 7.33
C THR A 43 -17.92 7.83 8.52
N LEU A 44 -17.15 7.73 9.60
CA LEU A 44 -17.54 7.02 10.81
C LEU A 44 -18.76 7.66 11.49
N GLU A 45 -18.82 8.99 11.55
CA GLU A 45 -20.00 9.71 12.06
C GLU A 45 -21.24 9.41 11.23
N ASN A 46 -21.12 9.40 9.89
CA ASN A 46 -22.22 9.07 8.98
C ASN A 46 -22.68 7.60 9.09
N LEU A 47 -21.75 6.68 9.37
CA LEU A 47 -22.07 5.28 9.66
C LEU A 47 -22.88 5.16 10.95
N CYS A 48 -22.67 6.03 11.93
CA CYS A 48 -23.49 6.15 13.16
C CYS A 48 -23.72 4.79 13.86
N GLY A 49 -22.70 3.92 13.87
CA GLY A 49 -22.78 2.59 14.49
C GLY A 49 -23.78 1.61 13.83
N LYS A 50 -24.30 1.91 12.63
CA LYS A 50 -25.25 1.06 11.91
C LYS A 50 -24.66 -0.29 11.49
N ALA A 51 -23.34 -0.38 11.38
CA ALA A 51 -22.62 -1.59 11.01
C ALA A 51 -21.30 -1.69 11.79
N PRO A 52 -20.83 -2.91 12.11
CA PRO A 52 -19.50 -3.11 12.64
C PRO A 52 -18.45 -2.73 11.58
N VAL A 53 -17.32 -2.22 12.06
CA VAL A 53 -16.21 -1.78 11.20
C VAL A 53 -14.99 -2.64 11.50
N GLU A 54 -14.33 -3.13 10.45
CA GLU A 54 -13.04 -3.82 10.57
C GLU A 54 -11.91 -2.79 10.65
N CYS A 55 -11.27 -2.69 11.81
CA CYS A 55 -10.32 -1.62 12.12
C CYS A 55 -9.07 -1.63 11.23
N LEU A 56 -8.55 -2.79 10.82
CA LEU A 56 -7.35 -2.84 9.96
C LEU A 56 -7.67 -2.34 8.56
N ALA A 57 -8.84 -2.67 8.01
CA ALA A 57 -9.35 -2.10 6.78
C ALA A 57 -9.58 -0.59 6.93
N LEU A 58 -10.21 -0.16 8.02
CA LEU A 58 -10.44 1.25 8.33
C LEU A 58 -9.14 2.06 8.32
N PHE A 59 -8.05 1.58 8.94
CA PHE A 59 -6.76 2.28 8.96
C PHE A 59 -5.98 2.14 7.66
N ARG A 60 -6.15 1.05 6.92
CA ARG A 60 -5.47 0.84 5.64
C ARG A 60 -5.86 1.91 4.62
N HIS A 61 -7.14 2.20 4.46
CA HIS A 61 -7.60 3.19 3.46
C HIS A 61 -6.94 4.58 3.58
N PRO A 62 -6.95 5.27 4.74
CA PRO A 62 -6.28 6.55 4.89
C PRO A 62 -4.76 6.44 4.78
N MET A 63 -4.15 5.33 5.22
CA MET A 63 -2.70 5.12 5.04
C MET A 63 -2.32 4.99 3.57
N VAL A 64 -3.12 4.29 2.77
CA VAL A 64 -2.91 4.21 1.31
C VAL A 64 -3.06 5.58 0.68
N ASP A 65 -4.10 6.34 1.03
CA ASP A 65 -4.29 7.70 0.52
C ASP A 65 -3.11 8.63 0.88
N VAL A 66 -2.63 8.62 2.14
CA VAL A 66 -1.47 9.41 2.58
C VAL A 66 -0.21 9.02 1.82
N VAL A 67 0.10 7.72 1.71
CA VAL A 67 1.31 7.26 1.04
C VAL A 67 1.28 7.59 -0.44
N VAL A 68 0.14 7.36 -1.11
CA VAL A 68 0.02 7.62 -2.54
C VAL A 68 0.06 9.11 -2.85
N SER A 69 -0.58 9.93 -2.02
CA SER A 69 -0.55 11.39 -2.17
C SER A 69 0.85 11.94 -1.93
N SER A 70 1.52 11.54 -0.85
CA SER A 70 2.86 12.05 -0.52
C SER A 70 3.97 11.52 -1.43
N SER A 71 3.85 10.30 -1.95
CA SER A 71 4.89 9.69 -2.79
C SER A 71 4.73 9.97 -4.28
N PHE A 72 3.51 10.16 -4.76
CA PHE A 72 3.22 10.27 -6.20
C PHE A 72 2.39 11.53 -6.57
N GLY A 73 2.02 12.37 -5.60
CA GLY A 73 1.14 13.53 -5.85
C GLY A 73 -0.25 13.15 -6.36
N TYR A 74 -0.67 11.89 -6.17
CA TYR A 74 -1.89 11.34 -6.74
C TYR A 74 -2.97 11.17 -5.67
N ARG A 75 -4.18 11.67 -5.93
CA ARG A 75 -5.34 11.51 -5.03
C ARG A 75 -6.13 10.25 -5.41
N LEU A 76 -5.93 9.18 -4.65
CA LEU A 76 -6.58 7.89 -4.89
C LEU A 76 -8.05 7.86 -4.44
N GLY A 77 -8.32 8.41 -3.26
CA GLY A 77 -9.64 8.47 -2.66
C GLY A 77 -10.09 7.14 -2.06
N ALA A 78 -9.17 6.37 -1.50
CA ALA A 78 -9.44 5.07 -0.90
C ALA A 78 -10.47 5.16 0.25
N VAL A 79 -10.37 6.17 1.12
CA VAL A 79 -11.35 6.38 2.21
C VAL A 79 -12.75 6.61 1.66
N LYS A 80 -12.89 7.45 0.63
CA LYS A 80 -14.19 7.77 0.01
C LYS A 80 -14.79 6.55 -0.69
N ARG A 81 -13.98 5.77 -1.39
CA ARG A 81 -14.44 4.52 -2.04
C ARG A 81 -14.92 3.52 -1.00
N TRP A 82 -14.16 3.33 0.07
CA TRP A 82 -14.56 2.49 1.19
C TRP A 82 -15.90 2.93 1.82
N ALA A 83 -16.09 4.24 2.03
CA ALA A 83 -17.35 4.79 2.55
C ALA A 83 -18.58 4.47 1.68
N MET A 84 -18.37 4.24 0.38
CA MET A 84 -19.41 3.90 -0.59
C MET A 84 -19.55 2.39 -0.80
N ASP A 85 -18.88 1.57 0.02
CA ASP A 85 -18.76 0.12 -0.16
C ASP A 85 -18.18 -0.28 -1.54
N ILE A 86 -17.31 0.58 -2.09
CA ILE A 86 -16.60 0.36 -3.35
C ILE A 86 -15.19 -0.11 -3.04
N GLU A 87 -14.84 -1.27 -3.56
CA GLU A 87 -13.49 -1.81 -3.44
C GLU A 87 -12.47 -0.93 -4.20
N ASP A 88 -11.45 -0.46 -3.49
CA ASP A 88 -10.31 0.23 -4.10
C ASP A 88 -9.24 -0.80 -4.51
N PRO A 89 -8.92 -0.92 -5.82
CA PRO A 89 -8.02 -1.96 -6.32
C PRO A 89 -6.63 -1.93 -5.68
N LEU A 90 -6.09 -0.74 -5.40
CA LEU A 90 -4.76 -0.61 -4.80
C LEU A 90 -4.79 -0.98 -3.31
N SER A 91 -5.80 -0.55 -2.57
CA SER A 91 -6.00 -0.93 -1.17
C SER A 91 -6.11 -2.46 -1.02
N THR A 92 -6.83 -3.13 -1.92
CA THR A 92 -6.91 -4.59 -1.91
C THR A 92 -5.57 -5.22 -2.27
N THR A 93 -4.91 -4.71 -3.31
CA THR A 93 -3.58 -5.18 -3.73
C THR A 93 -2.55 -5.08 -2.60
N ILE A 94 -2.53 -3.97 -1.87
CA ILE A 94 -1.64 -3.76 -0.71
C ILE A 94 -1.93 -4.75 0.42
N ASN A 95 -3.21 -5.08 0.66
CA ASN A 95 -3.59 -6.08 1.65
C ASN A 95 -3.17 -7.50 1.23
N ASP A 96 -3.16 -7.79 -0.06
CA ASP A 96 -2.86 -9.13 -0.57
C ASP A 96 -1.38 -9.37 -0.83
N PHE A 97 -0.61 -8.33 -1.10
CA PHE A 97 0.82 -8.45 -1.38
C PHE A 97 1.59 -9.21 -0.28
N PRO A 98 1.40 -8.93 1.03
CA PRO A 98 2.01 -9.73 2.09
C PRO A 98 1.52 -11.18 2.12
N LYS A 99 0.21 -11.42 1.92
CA LYS A 99 -0.38 -12.77 1.91
C LYS A 99 0.21 -13.61 0.77
N ARG A 100 0.32 -13.01 -0.41
CA ARG A 100 1.00 -13.59 -1.57
C ARG A 100 2.45 -13.90 -1.26
N GLY A 101 3.17 -12.97 -0.63
CA GLY A 101 4.57 -13.16 -0.23
C GLY A 101 4.77 -14.39 0.67
N ILE A 102 3.89 -14.55 1.67
CA ILE A 102 3.89 -15.71 2.58
C ILE A 102 3.56 -17.01 1.81
N LEU A 103 2.49 -17.01 1.01
CA LEU A 103 2.13 -18.20 0.24
C LEU A 103 3.22 -18.61 -0.75
N ARG A 104 3.83 -17.62 -1.42
CA ARG A 104 4.90 -17.86 -2.38
C ARG A 104 6.18 -18.38 -1.74
N SER A 105 6.45 -18.05 -0.48
CA SER A 105 7.67 -18.49 0.22
C SER A 105 7.59 -19.95 0.69
N ILE A 106 6.38 -20.48 0.91
CA ILE A 106 6.16 -21.86 1.35
C ILE A 106 5.80 -22.83 0.21
N VAL A 107 5.41 -22.32 -0.96
CA VAL A 107 5.01 -23.13 -2.11
C VAL A 107 6.13 -23.21 -3.17
N PRO A 108 6.53 -24.43 -3.61
CA PRO A 108 7.46 -24.59 -4.73
C PRO A 108 6.96 -23.91 -6.01
N THR A 109 7.89 -23.38 -6.83
CA THR A 109 7.54 -22.59 -8.02
C THR A 109 6.57 -23.31 -8.99
N TRP A 110 6.74 -24.61 -9.22
CA TRP A 110 5.86 -25.37 -10.10
C TRP A 110 4.42 -25.45 -9.56
N ALA A 111 4.26 -25.63 -8.25
CA ALA A 111 2.97 -25.71 -7.59
C ALA A 111 2.30 -24.34 -7.55
N TRP A 112 3.08 -23.28 -7.30
CA TRP A 112 2.59 -21.90 -7.37
C TRP A 112 2.01 -21.58 -8.75
N ASN A 113 2.69 -21.97 -9.83
CA ASN A 113 2.20 -21.77 -11.20
C ASN A 113 0.87 -22.49 -11.47
N LEU A 114 0.64 -23.64 -10.86
CA LEU A 114 -0.62 -24.38 -10.98
C LEU A 114 -1.73 -23.70 -10.16
N VAL A 115 -1.41 -23.29 -8.94
CA VAL A 115 -2.31 -22.57 -8.03
C VAL A 115 -2.75 -21.23 -8.63
N CYS A 116 -1.88 -20.48 -9.30
CA CYS A 116 -2.25 -19.23 -9.98
C CYS A 116 -3.24 -19.41 -11.15
N ARG A 117 -3.41 -20.63 -11.68
CA ARG A 117 -4.33 -20.90 -12.80
C ARG A 117 -5.78 -21.11 -12.37
N ILE A 118 -6.04 -21.22 -11.06
CA ILE A 118 -7.40 -21.41 -10.53
C ILE A 118 -8.30 -20.27 -11.03
N PRO A 119 -9.45 -20.56 -11.68
CA PRO A 119 -10.32 -19.56 -12.27
C PRO A 119 -11.22 -18.91 -11.21
N ASN A 120 -10.62 -18.16 -10.29
CA ASN A 120 -11.32 -17.35 -9.30
C ASN A 120 -10.76 -15.92 -9.32
N ASN A 121 -11.64 -14.93 -9.51
CA ASN A 121 -11.22 -13.54 -9.69
C ASN A 121 -10.46 -12.98 -8.47
N ARG A 122 -10.97 -13.23 -7.26
CA ARG A 122 -10.33 -12.81 -6.01
C ARG A 122 -8.98 -13.48 -5.82
N TRP A 123 -8.89 -14.77 -6.15
CA TRP A 123 -7.64 -15.51 -6.10
C TRP A 123 -6.61 -14.98 -7.09
N ARG A 124 -7.02 -14.70 -8.34
CA ARG A 124 -6.15 -14.10 -9.35
C ARG A 124 -5.64 -12.75 -8.92
N GLN A 125 -6.49 -11.90 -8.36
CA GLN A 125 -6.07 -10.61 -7.81
C GLN A 125 -5.01 -10.75 -6.71
N LEU A 126 -5.13 -11.75 -5.83
CA LEU A 126 -4.09 -12.06 -4.84
C LEU A 126 -2.81 -12.56 -5.50
N CYS A 127 -2.90 -13.44 -6.49
CA CYS A 127 -1.75 -13.96 -7.23
C CYS A 127 -1.01 -12.87 -8.02
N ASP A 128 -1.75 -11.92 -8.57
CA ASP A 128 -1.27 -10.81 -9.41
C ASP A 128 -0.95 -9.55 -8.59
N SER A 129 -1.03 -9.60 -7.26
CA SER A 129 -0.88 -8.41 -6.42
C SER A 129 0.48 -7.73 -6.57
N ASP A 130 1.55 -8.48 -6.86
CA ASP A 130 2.87 -7.90 -7.13
C ASP A 130 2.90 -7.16 -8.47
N LYS A 131 2.30 -7.75 -9.51
CA LYS A 131 2.18 -7.15 -10.84
C LYS A 131 1.34 -5.87 -10.79
N ILE A 132 0.18 -5.90 -10.14
CA ILE A 132 -0.70 -4.73 -10.03
C ILE A 132 0.02 -3.59 -9.30
N LEU A 133 0.73 -3.89 -8.21
CA LEU A 133 1.50 -2.90 -7.46
C LEU A 133 2.66 -2.34 -8.30
N ALA A 134 3.37 -3.19 -9.04
CA ALA A 134 4.45 -2.78 -9.93
C ALA A 134 3.96 -1.89 -11.07
N GLU A 135 2.83 -2.22 -11.69
CA GLU A 135 2.18 -1.40 -12.72
C GLU A 135 1.74 -0.04 -12.16
N PHE A 136 1.15 -0.03 -10.96
CA PHE A 136 0.74 1.21 -10.31
C PHE A 136 1.90 2.16 -10.07
N VAL A 137 3.01 1.65 -9.51
CA VAL A 137 4.21 2.43 -9.19
C VAL A 137 4.94 2.84 -10.48
N SER A 138 5.19 1.91 -11.40
CA SER A 138 5.90 2.21 -12.64
C SER A 138 5.19 3.27 -13.48
N GLY A 139 3.85 3.25 -13.56
CA GLY A 139 3.09 4.30 -14.25
C GLY A 139 3.16 5.69 -13.63
N ARG A 140 3.83 5.87 -12.48
CA ARG A 140 3.90 7.13 -11.71
C ARG A 140 5.31 7.59 -11.36
N VAL A 141 6.33 6.82 -11.73
CA VAL A 141 7.75 7.10 -11.44
C VAL A 141 8.52 7.46 -12.74
N TYR A 142 7.81 7.86 -13.79
CA TYR A 142 8.37 8.41 -15.03
C TYR A 142 7.98 9.89 -15.18
#